data_AF-A0A822H5F2-F1
#
_entry.id   AF-A0A822H5F2-F1
#
_cell.length_a   1.000
_cell.length_b   1.000
_cell.length_c   1.000
_cell.angle_alpha   90.00
_cell.angle_beta   90.00
_cell.angle_gamma   90.00
#
_symmetry.space_group_name_H-M   'P 1'
#
loop_
_entity.id
_entity.type
_entity.pdbx_description
1 polymer ?
#
loop_
_entity_poly.entity_id
_entity_poly.type
_entity_poly.pdbx_seq_one_letter_code
_entity_poly.pdbx_strand_id
1 'polypeptide(L)'
;CKLLAQELTENFQEHNSPSVIETSYSLDAKQPKRTKYSDSETRLIETLENVCERFLQYNVHAERPGSLRYARGRSQTMETLWNLRSV
;
A
#
# COMPACT_ATOMS: atom_id res chain seq x y z
N CYS A 1 -1.41 -12.53 -6.52
CA CYS A 1 -1.01 -11.44 -5.62
C CYS A 1 -2.19 -10.90 -4.79
N LYS A 2 -2.65 -11.61 -3.76
CA LYS A 2 -3.80 -11.17 -2.93
C LYS A 2 -3.47 -9.96 -2.06
N LEU A 3 -2.36 -10.02 -1.32
CA LEU A 3 -1.94 -8.96 -0.41
C LEU A 3 -1.66 -7.65 -1.13
N LEU A 4 -1.01 -7.69 -2.30
CA LEU A 4 -0.72 -6.49 -3.08
C LEU A 4 -1.99 -5.79 -3.53
N ALA A 5 -2.98 -6.54 -4.02
CA ALA A 5 -4.25 -5.96 -4.41
C ALA A 5 -4.94 -5.30 -3.19
N GLN A 6 -4.91 -5.97 -2.04
CA GLN A 6 -5.47 -5.44 -0.80
C GLN A 6 -4.77 -4.14 -0.37
N GLU A 7 -3.43 -4.11 -0.32
CA GLU A 7 -2.66 -2.92 0.04
C GLU A 7 -2.93 -1.74 -0.90
N LEU A 8 -2.97 -1.99 -2.21
CA LEU A 8 -3.27 -0.93 -3.18
C LEU A 8 -4.69 -0.39 -2.97
N THR A 9 -5.67 -1.26 -2.75
CA THR A 9 -7.05 -0.81 -2.50
C THR A 9 -7.19 -0.01 -1.20
N GLU A 10 -6.54 -0.44 -0.12
CA GLU A 10 -6.54 0.27 1.17
C GLU A 10 -5.86 1.63 1.03
N ASN A 11 -4.67 1.68 0.41
CA ASN A 11 -3.93 2.92 0.18
C ASN A 11 -4.73 3.90 -0.71
N PHE A 12 -5.38 3.40 -1.76
CA PHE A 12 -6.24 4.21 -2.62
C PHE A 12 -7.46 4.78 -1.89
N GLN A 13 -8.01 4.08 -0.91
CA GLN A 13 -9.12 4.58 -0.08
C GLN A 13 -8.64 5.62 0.94
N GLU A 14 -7.49 5.39 1.59
CA GLU A 14 -6.90 6.29 2.57
C GLU A 14 -6.45 7.62 1.94
N HIS A 15 -5.84 7.58 0.75
CA HIS A 15 -5.26 8.74 0.07
C HIS A 15 -6.10 9.22 -1.13
N ASN A 16 -7.42 9.26 -0.96
CA ASN A 16 -8.33 9.76 -1.99
C ASN A 16 -8.41 11.29 -1.97
N SER A 17 -7.55 11.97 -2.74
CA SER A 17 -7.59 13.43 -2.86
C SER A 17 -8.54 13.87 -3.99
N PRO A 18 -9.38 14.91 -3.77
CA PRO A 18 -10.23 15.49 -4.81
C PRO A 18 -9.46 16.42 -5.78
N SER A 19 -8.13 16.35 -5.76
CA SER A 19 -7.28 17.26 -6.53
C SER A 19 -7.35 16.98 -8.03
N VAL A 20 -7.08 18.01 -8.82
CA VAL A 20 -7.06 17.96 -10.29
C VAL A 20 -5.68 18.41 -10.75
N ILE A 21 -5.07 17.60 -11.61
CA ILE A 21 -3.73 17.84 -12.15
C ILE A 21 -3.86 18.31 -13.60
N GLU A 22 -3.02 19.25 -14.00
CA GLU A 22 -2.89 19.68 -15.39
C GLU A 22 -1.84 18.81 -16.10
N THR A 23 -2.25 18.05 -17.10
CA THR A 23 -1.42 17.06 -17.78
C THR A 23 -0.91 17.53 -19.15
N SER A 24 -1.38 18.67 -19.65
CA SER A 24 -0.99 19.17 -20.98
C SER A 24 0.28 20.01 -20.96
N TYR A 25 1.28 19.57 -21.72
CA TYR A 25 2.44 20.38 -22.10
C TYR A 25 2.29 20.78 -23.58
N SER A 26 1.40 21.73 -23.86
CA SER A 26 1.14 22.19 -25.23
C SER A 26 1.12 23.72 -25.27
N LEU A 27 2.10 24.31 -25.93
CA LEU A 27 2.22 25.76 -26.10
C LEU A 27 1.08 26.35 -26.96
N ASP A 28 0.46 25.52 -27.81
CA ASP A 28 -0.56 25.94 -28.80
C ASP A 28 -2.01 25.58 -28.42
N ALA A 29 -2.26 24.87 -27.31
CA ALA A 29 -3.63 24.50 -26.93
C ALA A 29 -4.34 25.65 -26.21
N LYS A 30 -5.55 26.01 -26.69
CA LYS A 30 -6.38 27.09 -26.11
C LYS A 30 -6.77 26.86 -24.65
N GLN A 31 -6.78 25.61 -24.15
CA GLN A 31 -7.04 25.29 -22.74
C GLN A 31 -6.25 24.07 -22.27
N PRO A 32 -5.76 24.07 -21.02
CA PRO A 32 -5.01 22.94 -20.46
C PRO A 32 -5.91 21.73 -20.22
N LYS A 33 -5.41 20.53 -20.52
CA LYS A 33 -6.10 19.28 -20.17
C LYS A 33 -5.97 19.03 -18.67
N ARG A 34 -7.11 18.78 -18.03
CA ARG A 34 -7.24 18.54 -16.60
C ARG A 34 -7.70 17.11 -16.35
N THR A 35 -6.98 16.41 -15.49
CA THR A 35 -7.28 15.04 -15.07
C THR A 35 -7.42 14.99 -13.56
N LYS A 36 -8.42 14.29 -13.05
CA LYS A 36 -8.52 14.07 -11.60
C LYS A 36 -7.31 13.27 -11.14
N TYR A 37 -6.75 13.62 -9.98
CA TYR A 37 -5.64 12.88 -9.38
C TYR A 37 -6.02 11.41 -9.15
N SER A 38 -7.27 11.14 -8.77
CA SER A 38 -7.81 9.79 -8.61
C SER A 38 -7.61 8.89 -9.83
N ASP A 39 -7.67 9.48 -11.02
CA ASP A 39 -7.66 8.76 -12.29
C ASP A 39 -6.30 8.88 -13.00
N SER A 40 -5.33 9.53 -12.34
CA SER A 40 -4.01 9.82 -12.89
C SER A 40 -3.04 8.63 -12.72
N GLU A 41 -2.15 8.45 -13.70
CA GLU A 41 -1.03 7.50 -13.59
C GLU A 41 -0.04 7.91 -12.48
N THR A 42 0.11 9.22 -12.25
CA THR A 42 0.96 9.77 -11.18
C THR A 42 0.59 9.19 -9.82
N ARG A 43 -0.71 9.14 -9.49
CA ARG A 43 -1.20 8.49 -8.27
C ARG A 43 -0.76 7.03 -8.19
N LEU A 44 -0.87 6.28 -9.29
CA LEU A 44 -0.46 4.87 -9.31
C LEU A 44 1.03 4.72 -8.99
N ILE A 45 1.89 5.53 -9.63
CA ILE A 45 3.34 5.50 -9.39
C ILE A 45 3.66 5.79 -7.92
N GLU A 46 3.13 6.88 -7.37
CA GLU A 46 3.34 7.25 -5.96
C GLU A 46 2.89 6.14 -5.01
N THR A 47 1.73 5.52 -5.27
CA THR A 47 1.28 4.40 -4.42
C THR A 47 2.17 3.16 -4.55
N LEU A 48 2.69 2.85 -5.73
CA LEU A 48 3.58 1.71 -5.95
C LEU A 48 4.94 1.91 -5.28
N GLU A 49 5.47 3.13 -5.26
CA GLU A 49 6.73 3.45 -4.57
C GLU A 49 6.59 3.25 -3.05
N ASN A 50 5.43 3.60 -2.49
CA ASN A 50 5.18 3.53 -1.05
C ASN A 50 4.64 2.16 -0.57
N VAL A 51 4.13 1.30 -1.46
CA VAL A 51 3.49 0.02 -1.04
C VAL A 51 4.49 -0.93 -0.38
N CYS A 52 5.76 -0.86 -0.77
CA CYS A 52 6.83 -1.70 -0.21
C CYS A 52 6.96 -1.54 1.31
N GLU A 53 6.80 -0.34 1.84
CA GLU A 53 6.89 -0.09 3.28
C GLU A 53 5.78 -0.80 4.07
N ARG A 54 4.57 -0.88 3.50
CA ARG A 54 3.46 -1.62 4.09
C ARG A 54 3.74 -3.13 4.10
N PHE A 55 4.37 -3.63 3.04
CA PHE A 55 4.76 -5.03 2.95
C PHE A 55 5.81 -5.45 3.99
N LEU A 56 6.70 -4.55 4.40
CA LEU A 56 7.68 -4.82 5.47
C LEU A 56 7.02 -5.12 6.82
N GLN A 57 5.76 -4.74 7.02
CA GLN A 57 5.01 -5.05 8.24
C GLN A 57 4.49 -6.49 8.28
N TYR A 58 4.45 -7.18 7.13
CA TYR A 58 3.98 -8.56 7.04
C TYR A 58 5.07 -9.53 7.46
N ASN A 59 4.68 -10.48 8.31
CA ASN A 59 5.51 -11.61 8.70
C ASN A 59 4.89 -12.93 8.22
N VAL A 60 5.75 -13.92 8.00
CA VAL A 60 5.33 -15.30 7.79
C VAL A 60 5.12 -15.96 9.14
N HIS A 61 3.91 -16.42 9.38
CA HIS A 61 3.51 -17.16 10.58
C HIS A 61 3.55 -18.66 10.25
N ALA A 62 4.60 -19.34 10.71
CA ALA A 62 4.83 -20.77 10.48
C ALA A 62 4.41 -21.62 11.70
N GLU A 63 3.14 -21.55 12.07
CA GLU A 63 2.62 -22.20 13.29
C GLU A 63 2.47 -23.73 13.15
N ARG A 64 2.32 -24.22 11.91
CA ARG A 64 2.11 -25.64 11.60
C ARG A 64 2.96 -26.07 10.41
N PRO A 65 3.37 -27.34 10.32
CA PRO A 65 4.08 -27.84 9.13
C PRO A 65 3.23 -27.62 7.87
N GLY A 66 3.81 -26.94 6.88
CA GLY A 66 3.14 -26.57 5.63
C GLY A 66 2.30 -25.29 5.69
N SER A 67 2.20 -24.61 6.84
CA SER A 67 1.51 -23.32 6.94
C SER A 67 2.45 -22.17 6.61
N LEU A 68 2.11 -21.40 5.57
CA LEU A 68 2.76 -20.15 5.19
C LEU A 68 1.70 -19.04 5.19
N ARG A 69 1.27 -18.63 6.40
CA ARG A 69 0.31 -17.54 6.55
C ARG A 69 1.07 -16.22 6.63
N TYR A 70 0.75 -15.28 5.76
CA TYR A 70 1.28 -13.92 5.81
C TYR A 70 0.29 -13.02 6.57
N ALA A 71 0.73 -12.36 7.63
CA ALA A 71 -0.07 -11.36 8.34
C ALA A 71 0.82 -10.30 8.97
N ARG A 72 0.29 -9.07 9.13
CA ARG A 72 1.01 -7.96 9.75
C ARG A 72 1.34 -8.26 11.21
N GLY A 73 2.50 -7.80 11.68
CA GLY A 73 2.92 -7.92 13.08
C GLY A 73 3.41 -9.31 13.51
N ARG A 74 3.66 -9.48 14.82
CA ARG A 74 4.15 -10.73 15.40
C ARG A 74 3.01 -11.75 15.54
N SER A 75 3.32 -13.04 15.46
CA SER A 75 2.36 -14.11 15.78
C SER A 75 2.01 -14.06 17.27
N GLN A 76 0.79 -14.46 17.63
CA GLN A 76 0.36 -14.56 19.03
C GLN A 76 1.33 -15.37 19.90
N THR A 77 1.85 -16.49 19.38
CA THR A 77 2.81 -17.33 20.11
C THR A 77 4.13 -16.60 20.38
N MET A 78 4.73 -16.00 19.35
CA MET A 78 5.94 -15.19 19.49
C MET A 78 5.76 -13.96 20.40
N GLU A 79 4.60 -13.30 20.32
CA GLU A 79 4.28 -12.17 21.20
C GLU A 79 4.17 -12.62 22.66
N THR A 80 3.51 -13.76 22.91
CA THR A 80 3.42 -14.35 24.25
C THR A 80 4.81 -14.70 24.80
N LEU A 81 5.66 -15.36 23.99
CA LEU A 81 7.03 -15.68 24.40
C LEU A 81 7.88 -14.43 24.67
N TRP A 82 7.72 -13.38 23.87
CA TRP A 82 8.41 -12.11 24.08
C TRP A 82 8.04 -11.50 25.44
N ASN A 83 6.75 -11.44 25.75
CA ASN A 83 6.24 -10.88 27.00
C ASN A 83 6.69 -11.67 28.23
N LEU A 84 6.85 -12.99 28.11
CA LEU A 84 7.36 -13.85 29.18
C LEU A 84 8.88 -13.70 29.41
N ARG A 85 9.63 -13.29 28.38
CA ARG A 85 11.08 -13.04 28.48
C ARG A 85 11.42 -11.63 28.97
N SER A 86 10.53 -10.66 28.78
CA SER A 86 10.74 -9.25 29.16
C SER A 86 10.35 -8.93 30.61
N VAL A 87 10.09 -9.96 31.42
CA VAL A 87 9.93 -9.90 32.89
C VAL A 87 11.16 -10.50 33.53
#